data_AF-A0A7S3IZ32-F1
#
_entry.id   AF-A0A7S3IZ32-F1
#
_cell.length_a   1.000
_cell.length_b   1.000
_cell.length_c   1.000
_cell.angle_alpha   90.00
_cell.angle_beta   90.00
_cell.angle_gamma   90.00
#
_symmetry.space_group_name_H-M   'P 1'
#
loop_
_entity.id
_entity.type
_entity.pdbx_description
1 polymer ?
#
loop_
_entity_poly.entity_id
_entity_poly.type
_entity_poly.pdbx_seq_one_letter_code
_entity_poly.pdbx_strand_id
1 'polypeptide(L)'
;SEECEVKLSDFTVSRGDVKDETRLFDCEGTPCFTAPECTIVEKEGYLPKPTDIWSFGVCLYTYVAGIVPFYGDCELQIQINTRQKDLEIPKNFSPLLADLISRLLNKDPVKRPSAMQVLEHPWFNPIVEASA
;
A
#
# COMPACT_ATOMS: atom_id res chain seq x y z
N SER A 1 -2.56 23.89 20.68
CA SER A 1 -1.93 22.85 19.85
C SER A 1 -2.59 22.95 18.49
N GLU A 2 -1.86 23.30 17.45
CA GLU A 2 -2.39 23.21 16.09
C GLU A 2 -2.61 21.72 15.78
N GLU A 3 -3.84 21.34 15.43
CA GLU A 3 -4.15 19.98 15.02
C GLU A 3 -3.45 19.71 13.68
N CYS A 4 -2.58 18.71 13.65
CA CYS A 4 -1.91 18.29 12.42
C CYS A 4 -2.90 17.42 11.61
N GLU A 5 -3.75 18.06 10.83
CA GLU A 5 -4.72 17.41 9.95
C GLU A 5 -4.05 17.00 8.63
N VAL A 6 -4.05 15.71 8.31
CA VAL A 6 -3.53 15.20 7.04
C VAL A 6 -4.57 15.40 5.94
N LYS A 7 -4.16 16.00 4.82
CA LYS A 7 -5.02 16.22 3.65
C LYS A 7 -4.38 15.62 2.41
N LEU A 8 -5.16 14.86 1.64
CA LEU A 8 -4.75 14.41 0.32
C LEU A 8 -4.74 15.60 -0.64
N SER A 9 -3.71 15.64 -1.47
CA SER A 9 -3.53 16.67 -2.49
C SER A 9 -2.93 16.05 -3.75
N ASP A 10 -2.84 16.83 -4.82
CA ASP A 10 -2.29 16.41 -6.11
C ASP A 10 -3.01 15.21 -6.75
N PHE A 11 -4.21 15.49 -7.28
CA PHE A 11 -5.03 14.51 -8.00
C PHE A 11 -4.74 14.48 -9.51
N THR A 12 -3.54 14.89 -9.94
CA THR A 12 -3.17 15.00 -11.37
C THR A 12 -3.24 13.69 -12.13
N VAL A 13 -2.98 12.57 -11.45
CA VAL A 13 -3.02 11.21 -12.01
C VAL A 13 -4.27 10.42 -11.60
N SER A 14 -5.20 11.03 -10.87
CA SER A 14 -6.41 10.35 -10.39
C SER A 14 -7.41 10.05 -11.51
N ARG A 15 -8.27 9.04 -11.30
CA ARG A 15 -9.33 8.63 -12.22
C ARG A 15 -10.69 8.71 -11.51
N GLY A 16 -11.62 9.49 -12.04
CA GLY A 16 -12.92 9.75 -11.40
C GLY A 16 -13.99 8.68 -11.62
N ASP A 17 -14.04 8.08 -12.81
CA ASP A 17 -15.11 7.14 -13.22
C ASP A 17 -14.77 5.67 -12.96
N VAL A 18 -14.17 5.37 -11.81
CA VAL A 18 -13.76 4.00 -11.44
C VAL A 18 -14.92 3.22 -10.83
N LYS A 19 -15.50 2.31 -11.62
CA LYS A 19 -16.41 1.25 -11.16
C LYS A 19 -15.62 0.03 -10.69
N ASP A 20 -16.26 -0.88 -9.97
CA ASP A 20 -15.59 -2.06 -9.38
C ASP A 20 -14.88 -2.96 -10.42
N GLU A 21 -15.40 -3.00 -11.65
CA GLU A 21 -14.81 -3.79 -12.75
C GLU A 21 -13.86 -2.97 -13.64
N THR A 22 -13.63 -1.69 -13.33
CA THR A 22 -12.76 -0.83 -14.14
C THR A 22 -11.33 -1.31 -14.08
N ARG A 23 -10.72 -1.47 -15.26
CA ARG A 23 -9.33 -1.89 -15.41
C ARG A 23 -8.50 -0.75 -15.98
N LEU A 24 -7.33 -0.54 -15.43
CA LEU A 24 -6.32 0.39 -15.96
C LEU A 24 -5.17 -0.39 -16.59
N PHE A 25 -4.51 0.25 -17.56
CA PHE A 25 -3.44 -0.36 -18.37
C PHE A 25 -2.15 0.46 -18.34
N ASP A 26 -2.27 1.70 -17.91
CA ASP A 26 -1.20 2.65 -17.65
C ASP A 26 -0.92 2.73 -16.15
N CYS A 27 0.35 2.90 -15.78
CA CYS A 27 0.71 3.18 -14.41
C CYS A 27 1.59 4.44 -14.38
N GLU A 28 1.08 5.47 -13.73
CA GLU A 28 1.81 6.70 -13.45
C GLU A 28 2.02 6.80 -11.94
N GLY A 29 3.22 7.20 -11.50
CA GLY A 29 3.50 7.34 -10.08
C GLY A 29 4.98 7.17 -9.73
N THR A 30 5.26 7.21 -8.43
CA THR A 30 6.60 6.99 -7.90
C THR A 30 6.85 5.49 -7.70
N PRO A 31 7.89 4.89 -8.30
CA PRO A 31 8.08 3.43 -8.33
C PRO A 31 8.04 2.72 -6.96
N CYS A 32 8.52 3.37 -5.90
CA CYS A 32 8.52 2.79 -4.55
C CYS A 32 7.12 2.55 -3.98
N PHE A 33 6.11 3.29 -4.46
CA PHE A 33 4.72 3.21 -4.01
C PHE A 33 3.84 2.42 -4.98
N THR A 34 4.36 2.08 -6.16
CA THR A 34 3.63 1.36 -7.20
C THR A 34 3.42 -0.12 -6.81
N ALA A 35 2.18 -0.59 -6.96
CA ALA A 35 1.82 -1.98 -6.69
C ALA A 35 2.41 -2.94 -7.74
N PRO A 36 2.70 -4.21 -7.36
CA PRO A 36 3.34 -5.17 -8.27
C PRO A 36 2.55 -5.39 -9.56
N GLU A 37 1.21 -5.43 -9.48
CA GLU A 37 0.33 -5.67 -10.63
C GLU A 37 0.36 -4.54 -11.67
N CYS A 38 0.64 -3.29 -11.28
CA CYS A 38 0.65 -2.15 -12.19
C CYS A 38 1.83 -2.18 -13.18
N THR A 39 2.86 -2.94 -12.84
CA THR A 39 4.07 -3.06 -13.67
C THR A 39 3.98 -4.26 -14.62
N ILE A 40 2.96 -5.11 -14.47
CA ILE A 40 2.74 -6.27 -15.34
C ILE A 40 1.87 -5.80 -16.50
N VAL A 41 2.37 -5.97 -17.73
CA VAL A 41 1.55 -5.77 -18.93
C VAL A 41 0.63 -6.99 -19.08
N GLU A 42 -0.40 -7.07 -18.25
CA GLU A 42 -1.46 -8.05 -18.40
C GLU A 42 -2.48 -7.56 -19.42
N LYS A 43 -2.98 -8.48 -20.25
CA LYS A 43 -4.03 -8.17 -21.23
C LYS A 43 -5.32 -7.67 -20.60
N GLU A 44 -5.58 -8.05 -19.35
CA GLU A 44 -6.80 -7.70 -18.62
C GLU A 44 -6.67 -6.41 -17.81
N GLY A 45 -5.47 -5.82 -17.73
CA GLY A 45 -5.18 -4.66 -16.89
C GLY A 45 -5.32 -4.95 -15.39
N TYR A 46 -5.21 -3.92 -14.56
CA TYR A 46 -5.28 -4.05 -13.10
C TYR A 46 -6.48 -3.31 -12.51
N LEU A 47 -6.96 -3.76 -11.34
CA LEU A 47 -7.96 -3.03 -10.57
C LEU A 47 -7.28 -1.86 -9.84
N PRO A 48 -7.77 -0.62 -9.98
CA PRO A 48 -7.14 0.54 -9.33
C PRO A 48 -7.30 0.55 -7.80
N LYS A 49 -8.46 0.14 -7.27
CA LYS A 49 -8.72 0.26 -5.82
C LYS A 49 -7.69 -0.52 -4.95
N PRO A 50 -7.33 -1.78 -5.25
CA PRO A 50 -6.27 -2.49 -4.50
C PRO A 50 -4.88 -1.85 -4.61
N THR A 51 -4.61 -1.09 -5.67
CA THR A 51 -3.34 -0.36 -5.86
C THR A 51 -3.22 0.80 -4.88
N ASP A 52 -4.31 1.52 -4.59
CA ASP A 52 -4.33 2.56 -3.56
C ASP A 52 -4.05 1.96 -2.16
N ILE A 53 -4.58 0.77 -1.87
CA ILE A 53 -4.35 0.04 -0.62
C ILE A 53 -2.87 -0.34 -0.47
N TRP A 54 -2.23 -0.80 -1.54
CA TRP A 54 -0.80 -1.05 -1.56
C TRP A 54 0.00 0.23 -1.28
N SER A 55 -0.30 1.30 -2.00
CA SER A 55 0.37 2.60 -1.86
C SER A 55 0.25 3.14 -0.43
N PHE A 56 -0.93 2.98 0.19
CA PHE A 56 -1.16 3.28 1.59
C PHE A 56 -0.31 2.40 2.52
N GLY A 57 -0.21 1.10 2.27
CA GLY A 57 0.67 0.19 3.00
C GLY A 57 2.15 0.60 2.96
N VAL A 58 2.64 0.99 1.78
CA VAL A 58 4.02 1.51 1.62
C VAL A 58 4.19 2.80 2.42
N CYS A 59 3.21 3.72 2.35
CA CYS A 59 3.22 4.98 3.09
C CYS A 59 3.27 4.74 4.60
N LEU A 60 2.39 3.89 5.13
CA LEU A 60 2.34 3.56 6.56
C LEU A 60 3.62 2.86 7.03
N TYR A 61 4.13 1.89 6.26
CA TYR A 61 5.41 1.24 6.55
C TYR A 61 6.52 2.28 6.65
N THR A 62 6.61 3.16 5.65
CA THR A 62 7.66 4.18 5.56
C THR A 62 7.57 5.18 6.69
N TYR A 63 6.35 5.57 7.08
CA TYR A 63 6.12 6.48 8.19
C TYR A 63 6.63 5.93 9.52
N VAL A 64 6.43 4.63 9.78
CA VAL A 64 6.85 4.00 11.06
C VAL A 64 8.30 3.53 11.02
N ALA A 65 8.76 2.97 9.91
CA ALA A 65 10.10 2.39 9.78
C ALA A 65 11.17 3.42 9.39
N GLY A 66 10.79 4.54 8.77
CA GLY A 66 11.71 5.53 8.20
C GLY A 66 12.38 5.09 6.89
N ILE A 67 12.01 3.93 6.35
CA ILE A 67 12.53 3.34 5.11
C ILE A 67 11.39 2.72 4.30
N VAL A 68 11.56 2.60 2.99
CA VAL A 68 10.60 1.89 2.12
C VAL A 68 10.75 0.37 2.24
N PRO A 69 9.66 -0.42 2.13
CA PRO A 69 9.70 -1.87 2.31
C PRO A 69 10.47 -2.59 1.18
N PHE A 70 10.43 -2.06 -0.04
CA PHE A 70 11.09 -2.67 -1.21
C PHE A 70 12.02 -1.66 -1.89
N TYR A 71 13.21 -1.49 -1.32
CA TYR A 71 14.23 -0.59 -1.86
C TYR A 71 15.01 -1.21 -3.03
N GLY A 72 15.48 -0.39 -3.97
CA GLY A 72 16.43 -0.78 -5.02
C GLY A 72 17.17 0.44 -5.57
N ASP A 73 18.36 0.22 -6.16
CA ASP A 73 19.23 1.29 -6.64
C ASP A 73 18.73 1.96 -7.93
N CYS A 74 17.77 1.33 -8.61
CA CYS A 74 17.10 1.86 -9.79
C CYS A 74 15.65 1.39 -9.84
N GLU A 75 14.85 2.02 -10.69
CA GLU A 75 13.43 1.67 -10.86
C GLU A 75 13.22 0.18 -11.18
N LEU A 76 14.01 -0.39 -12.10
CA LEU A 76 13.92 -1.81 -12.44
C LEU A 76 14.17 -2.70 -11.21
N GLN A 77 15.14 -2.34 -10.37
CA GLN A 77 15.45 -3.09 -9.16
C GLN A 77 14.33 -2.98 -8.11
N ILE A 78 13.72 -1.79 -7.97
CA ILE A 78 12.55 -1.59 -7.11
C ILE A 78 11.41 -2.49 -7.58
N GLN A 79 11.08 -2.48 -8.87
CA GLN A 79 10.02 -3.31 -9.45
C GLN A 79 10.28 -4.81 -9.23
N ILE A 80 11.52 -5.27 -9.47
CA ILE A 80 11.92 -6.66 -9.21
C ILE A 80 11.73 -7.00 -7.72
N ASN A 81 12.19 -6.12 -6.82
CA ASN A 81 12.13 -6.35 -5.38
C ASN A 81 10.68 -6.37 -4.88
N THR A 82 9.85 -5.41 -5.29
CA THR A 82 8.41 -5.36 -4.99
C THR A 82 7.69 -6.66 -5.38
N ARG A 83 8.09 -7.29 -6.49
CA ARG A 83 7.49 -8.55 -6.93
C ARG A 83 8.07 -9.78 -6.24
N GLN A 84 9.38 -9.83 -6.05
CA GLN A 84 10.07 -11.08 -5.72
C GLN A 84 10.49 -11.18 -4.26
N LYS A 85 10.91 -10.08 -3.62
CA LYS A 85 11.36 -10.11 -2.23
C LYS A 85 10.19 -10.28 -1.28
N ASP A 86 10.41 -11.05 -0.22
CA ASP A 86 9.45 -11.13 0.86
C ASP A 86 9.45 -9.83 1.67
N LEU A 87 8.31 -9.53 2.27
CA LEU A 87 8.16 -8.38 3.14
C LEU A 87 8.91 -8.62 4.46
N GLU A 88 9.83 -7.73 4.78
CA GLU A 88 10.53 -7.73 6.07
C GLU A 88 9.81 -6.81 7.06
N ILE A 89 9.30 -7.38 8.15
CA ILE A 89 8.68 -6.63 9.25
C ILE A 89 9.74 -6.22 10.27
N PRO A 90 9.95 -4.92 10.52
CA PRO A 90 10.86 -4.45 11.55
C PRO A 90 10.46 -4.92 12.95
N LYS A 91 11.46 -5.20 13.81
CA LYS A 91 11.23 -5.70 15.18
C LYS A 91 10.48 -4.74 16.09
N ASN A 92 10.45 -3.45 15.75
CA ASN A 92 9.76 -2.41 16.52
C ASN A 92 8.28 -2.27 16.13
N PHE A 93 7.78 -3.04 15.17
CA PHE A 93 6.35 -3.04 14.84
C PHE A 93 5.59 -3.83 15.91
N SER A 94 4.46 -3.27 16.38
CA SER A 94 3.53 -4.03 17.20
C SER A 94 2.97 -5.22 16.41
N PRO A 95 2.51 -6.29 17.07
CA PRO A 95 1.89 -7.43 16.38
C PRO A 95 0.71 -7.01 15.48
N LEU A 96 -0.07 -6.02 15.90
CA LEU A 96 -1.22 -5.50 15.15
C LEU A 96 -0.79 -4.65 13.95
N LEU A 97 0.25 -3.83 14.08
CA LEU A 97 0.81 -3.10 12.94
C LEU A 97 1.41 -4.07 11.92
N ALA A 98 2.14 -5.09 12.38
CA ALA A 98 2.72 -6.11 11.53
C ALA A 98 1.64 -6.88 10.74
N ASP A 99 0.53 -7.26 11.39
CA ASP A 99 -0.62 -7.91 10.72
C ASP A 99 -1.25 -6.97 9.68
N LEU A 100 -1.51 -5.71 10.04
CA LEU A 100 -2.07 -4.72 9.13
C LEU A 100 -1.19 -4.53 7.89
N ILE A 101 0.09 -4.26 8.08
CA ILE A 101 1.06 -4.04 6.99
C ILE A 101 1.15 -5.28 6.08
N SER A 102 1.15 -6.49 6.66
CA SER A 102 1.20 -7.74 5.88
C SER A 102 -0.05 -7.95 5.00
N ARG A 103 -1.21 -7.46 5.45
CA ARG A 103 -2.45 -7.47 4.64
C ARG A 103 -2.43 -6.41 3.54
N LEU A 104 -1.97 -5.20 3.85
CA LEU A 104 -1.89 -4.09 2.90
C LEU A 104 -0.89 -4.38 1.77
N LEU A 105 0.29 -4.93 2.12
CA LEU A 105 1.38 -5.24 1.20
C LEU A 105 1.33 -6.69 0.70
N ASN A 106 0.14 -7.28 0.63
CA ASN A 106 -0.02 -8.59 0.00
C ASN A 106 0.22 -8.45 -1.52
N LYS A 107 1.10 -9.29 -2.08
CA LYS A 107 1.39 -9.26 -3.52
C LYS A 107 0.19 -9.63 -4.38
N ASP A 108 -0.74 -10.41 -3.84
CA ASP A 108 -2.01 -10.73 -4.49
C ASP A 108 -3.04 -9.62 -4.20
N PRO A 109 -3.46 -8.82 -5.20
CA PRO A 109 -4.37 -7.71 -4.99
C PRO A 109 -5.76 -8.16 -4.50
N VAL A 110 -6.18 -9.40 -4.76
CA VAL A 110 -7.48 -9.93 -4.32
C VAL A 110 -7.47 -10.20 -2.81
N LYS A 111 -6.30 -10.45 -2.22
CA LYS A 111 -6.14 -10.68 -0.79
C LYS A 111 -6.01 -9.39 0.02
N ARG A 112 -5.87 -8.23 -0.64
CA ARG A 112 -5.80 -6.95 0.04
C ARG A 112 -7.20 -6.55 0.55
N PRO A 113 -7.31 -6.00 1.77
CA PRO A 113 -8.56 -5.47 2.28
C PRO A 113 -8.98 -4.23 1.49
N SER A 114 -10.29 -3.98 1.42
CA SER A 114 -10.82 -2.67 1.00
C SER A 114 -10.50 -1.59 2.04
N ALA A 115 -10.56 -0.31 1.65
CA ALA A 115 -10.32 0.80 2.56
C ALA A 115 -11.23 0.77 3.82
N MET A 116 -12.48 0.37 3.66
CA MET A 116 -13.41 0.20 4.80
C MET A 116 -12.93 -0.89 5.76
N GLN A 117 -12.50 -2.05 5.23
CA GLN A 117 -11.96 -3.14 6.04
C GLN A 117 -10.64 -2.77 6.72
N VAL A 118 -9.82 -1.91 6.09
CA VAL A 118 -8.61 -1.36 6.71
C VAL A 118 -8.96 -0.53 7.94
N LEU A 119 -9.97 0.34 7.84
CA LEU A 119 -10.42 1.18 8.97
C LEU A 119 -11.02 0.37 10.13
N GLU A 120 -11.55 -0.81 9.85
CA GLU A 120 -12.07 -1.75 10.85
C GLU A 120 -10.96 -2.57 11.54
N HIS A 121 -9.71 -2.49 11.06
CA HIS A 121 -8.62 -3.27 11.61
C HIS A 121 -8.33 -2.89 13.08
N PRO A 122 -8.05 -3.86 13.99
CA PRO A 122 -7.84 -3.57 15.41
C PRO A 122 -6.71 -2.59 15.72
N TRP A 123 -5.74 -2.44 14.82
CA TRP A 123 -4.67 -1.43 14.93
C TRP A 123 -5.20 0.02 15.03
N PHE A 124 -6.32 0.32 14.39
CA PHE A 124 -6.98 1.63 14.51
C PHE A 124 -7.80 1.77 15.80
N ASN A 125 -7.92 0.71 16.61
CA ASN A 125 -8.62 0.75 17.89
C ASN A 125 -7.61 0.91 19.05
N PRO A 126 -7.51 2.12 19.65
CA PRO A 126 -6.48 2.44 20.65
C PRO A 126 -6.56 1.60 21.93
N ILE A 127 -7.74 1.05 22.25
CA ILE A 127 -7.94 0.19 23.43
C ILE A 127 -7.26 -1.17 23.22
N VAL A 128 -7.28 -1.68 21.99
CA VAL A 128 -6.74 -3.00 21.65
C VAL A 128 -5.22 -2.92 21.45
N GLU A 129 -4.72 -1.83 20.85
CA GLU A 129 -3.29 -1.61 20.63
C GLU A 129 -2.49 -1.48 21.93
N ALA A 130 -3.02 -0.76 22.93
CA ALA A 130 -2.33 -0.58 24.22
C ALA A 130 -2.19 -1.88 25.05
N SER A 131 -2.90 -2.94 24.65
CA SER A 131 -2.93 -4.24 25.34
C SER A 131 -2.17 -5.35 24.61
N ALA A 132 -1.59 -5.05 23.44
CA ALA A 132 -0.90 -6.00 22.55
C ALA A 132 0.62 -5.77 22.54
#